data_AF-A0A1S1R8L1-F1
#
_entry.id   AF-A0A1S1R8L1-F1
#
_cell.length_a   1.000
_cell.length_b   1.000
_cell.length_c   1.000
_cell.angle_alpha   90.00
_cell.angle_beta   90.00
_cell.angle_gamma   90.00
#
_symmetry.space_group_name_H-M   'P 1'
#
loop_
_entity.id
_entity.type
_entity.pdbx_description
1 polymer ?
#
loop_
_entity_poly.entity_id
_entity_poly.type
_entity_poly.pdbx_seq_one_letter_code
_entity_poly.pdbx_strand_id
1 'polypeptide(L)'
;MTQVTPLPGSAPNRFRQAAEAALTAVVAERHELTEAFGALFAEADAGGWAGRAADDWWRGAAGQRAAALGALDSWVDACRHLLLSEPVRVTHDDPRARHPGPAPAPRAGQQ
;
A
#
# COMPACT_ATOMS: atom_id res chain seq x y z
N MET A 1 6.06 4.88 31.57
CA MET A 1 6.27 5.28 30.16
C MET A 1 7.75 5.52 29.96
N THR A 2 8.47 4.58 29.36
CA THR A 2 9.93 4.69 29.17
C THR A 2 10.18 5.67 28.02
N GLN A 3 10.69 6.86 28.33
CA GLN A 3 11.19 7.77 27.30
C GLN A 3 12.39 7.09 26.62
N VAL A 4 12.20 6.69 25.37
CA VAL A 4 13.31 6.24 24.52
C VAL A 4 14.10 7.48 24.14
N THR A 5 15.18 7.75 24.88
CA THR A 5 16.15 8.79 24.51
C THR A 5 16.72 8.44 23.14
N PRO A 6 16.60 9.31 22.12
CA PRO A 6 17.20 9.08 20.81
C PRO A 6 18.71 8.83 20.98
N LEU A 7 19.23 7.72 20.44
CA LEU A 7 20.69 7.56 20.35
C LEU A 7 21.24 8.78 19.57
N PRO A 8 22.25 9.48 20.11
CA PRO A 8 22.95 10.53 19.37
C PRO A 8 23.39 9.96 18.02
N GLY A 9 23.04 10.63 16.92
CA GLY A 9 23.36 10.15 15.57
C GLY A 9 22.34 9.19 14.93
N SER A 10 21.15 8.99 15.50
CA SER A 10 20.07 8.20 14.86
C SER A 10 18.92 9.07 14.29
N ALA A 11 18.42 8.68 13.12
CA ALA A 11 17.32 9.31 12.37
C ALA A 11 16.18 8.30 12.10
N PRO A 12 14.95 8.76 11.83
CA PRO A 12 13.87 7.88 11.37
C PRO A 12 14.22 7.18 10.06
N ASN A 13 13.86 5.91 9.94
CA ASN A 13 13.94 5.18 8.68
C ASN A 13 12.83 5.67 7.73
N ARG A 14 13.17 6.54 6.78
CA ARG A 14 12.26 7.12 5.79
C ARG A 14 11.76 6.10 4.78
N PHE A 15 12.54 5.06 4.49
CA PHE A 15 12.10 3.93 3.68
C PHE A 15 10.95 3.18 4.38
N ARG A 16 11.10 2.88 5.67
CA ARG A 16 10.03 2.31 6.50
C ARG A 16 8.79 3.20 6.52
N GLN A 17 8.95 4.51 6.74
CA GLN A 17 7.83 5.46 6.72
C GLN A 17 7.10 5.49 5.37
N ALA A 18 7.83 5.38 4.26
CA ALA A 18 7.22 5.29 2.94
C ALA A 18 6.40 3.98 2.79
N ALA A 19 6.89 2.87 3.31
CA ALA A 19 6.15 1.60 3.33
C ALA A 19 4.92 1.64 4.26
N GLU A 20 4.98 2.35 5.38
CA GLU A 20 3.82 2.60 6.26
C GLU A 20 2.74 3.40 5.51
N ALA A 21 3.15 4.49 4.84
CA ALA A 21 2.24 5.30 4.03
C ALA A 21 1.62 4.50 2.88
N ALA A 22 2.41 3.69 2.18
CA ALA A 22 1.93 2.81 1.11
C ALA A 22 0.93 1.77 1.63
N LEU A 23 1.20 1.15 2.79
CA LEU A 23 0.29 0.21 3.43
C LEU A 23 -1.06 0.87 3.76
N THR A 24 -1.04 2.07 4.33
CA THR A 24 -2.28 2.82 4.61
C THR A 24 -3.08 3.09 3.34
N ALA A 25 -2.41 3.54 2.27
CA ALA A 25 -3.06 3.81 0.99
C ALA A 25 -3.70 2.56 0.39
N VAL A 26 -2.97 1.43 0.36
CA VAL A 26 -3.49 0.16 -0.18
C VAL A 26 -4.68 -0.37 0.62
N VAL A 27 -4.66 -0.25 1.95
CA VAL A 27 -5.78 -0.68 2.79
C VAL A 27 -7.03 0.16 2.53
N ALA A 28 -6.87 1.48 2.34
CA ALA A 28 -7.97 2.36 1.95
C ALA A 28 -8.53 1.98 0.56
N GLU A 29 -7.67 1.82 -0.44
CA GLU A 29 -8.04 1.43 -1.79
C GLU A 29 -8.79 0.09 -1.82
N ARG A 30 -8.32 -0.90 -1.03
CA ARG A 30 -8.98 -2.19 -0.90
C ARG A 30 -10.41 -2.08 -0.38
N HIS A 31 -10.63 -1.17 0.58
CA HIS A 31 -11.97 -0.92 1.11
C HIS A 31 -12.85 -0.27 0.04
N GLU A 32 -12.39 0.80 -0.60
CA GLU A 32 -13.13 1.50 -1.66
C GLU A 32 -13.50 0.57 -2.82
N LEU A 33 -12.55 -0.27 -3.26
CA LEU A 33 -12.80 -1.24 -4.32
C LEU A 33 -13.80 -2.33 -3.91
N THR A 34 -13.77 -2.75 -2.64
CA THR A 34 -14.75 -3.71 -2.10
C THR A 34 -16.17 -3.13 -2.14
N GLU A 35 -16.33 -1.87 -1.72
CA GLU A 35 -17.61 -1.16 -1.78
C GLU A 35 -18.09 -0.97 -3.23
N ALA A 36 -17.19 -0.59 -4.15
CA ALA A 36 -17.53 -0.41 -5.55
C ALA A 36 -18.06 -1.70 -6.21
N PHE A 37 -17.41 -2.84 -5.97
CA PHE A 37 -17.93 -4.13 -6.44
C PHE A 37 -19.24 -4.51 -5.74
N GLY A 38 -19.37 -4.22 -4.44
CA GLY A 38 -20.61 -4.44 -3.71
C GLY A 38 -21.80 -3.70 -4.33
N ALA A 39 -21.62 -2.42 -4.65
CA ALA A 39 -22.62 -1.59 -5.32
C ALA A 39 -22.95 -2.11 -6.74
N LEU A 40 -21.93 -2.49 -7.52
CA LEU A 40 -22.11 -3.06 -8.85
C LEU A 40 -22.99 -4.32 -8.83
N PHE A 41 -22.74 -5.20 -7.86
CA PHE A 41 -23.50 -6.44 -7.71
C PHE A 41 -24.92 -6.19 -7.20
N ALA A 42 -25.10 -5.27 -6.26
CA ALA A 42 -26.42 -4.89 -5.79
C ALA A 42 -27.29 -4.32 -6.92
N GLU A 43 -26.71 -3.49 -7.80
CA GLU A 43 -27.42 -2.95 -8.97
C GLU A 43 -27.80 -4.06 -9.97
N ALA A 44 -26.88 -4.99 -10.24
CA ALA A 44 -27.14 -6.12 -11.12
C ALA A 44 -28.28 -7.02 -10.59
N ASP A 45 -28.32 -7.25 -9.27
CA ASP A 45 -29.39 -8.02 -8.61
C ASP A 45 -30.73 -7.27 -8.65
N ALA A 46 -30.74 -5.95 -8.44
CA ALA A 46 -31.94 -5.13 -8.47
C ALA A 46 -32.57 -5.05 -9.88
N GLY A 47 -31.75 -5.08 -10.93
CA GLY A 47 -32.21 -5.03 -12.32
C GLY A 47 -32.94 -6.28 -12.82
N GLY A 48 -32.97 -7.36 -12.03
CA GLY A 48 -33.64 -8.61 -12.41
C GLY A 48 -33.00 -9.29 -13.63
N TRP A 49 -31.72 -9.03 -13.88
CA TRP A 49 -31.00 -9.57 -15.03
C TRP A 49 -30.77 -11.07 -14.87
N ALA A 50 -31.24 -11.86 -15.84
CA ALA A 50 -31.23 -13.31 -15.76
C ALA A 50 -30.82 -13.99 -17.08
N GLY A 51 -30.48 -15.27 -16.99
CA GLY A 51 -30.08 -16.12 -18.11
C GLY A 51 -28.56 -16.09 -18.35
N ARG A 52 -28.12 -16.83 -19.39
CA ARG A 52 -26.68 -17.07 -19.63
C ARG A 52 -25.82 -15.81 -19.67
N ALA A 53 -26.31 -14.73 -20.27
CA ALA A 53 -25.56 -13.48 -20.34
C ALA A 53 -25.32 -12.87 -18.95
N ALA A 54 -26.32 -12.96 -18.06
CA ALA A 54 -26.19 -12.53 -16.66
C ALA A 54 -25.19 -13.42 -15.91
N ASP A 55 -25.28 -14.74 -16.10
CA ASP A 55 -24.37 -15.70 -15.46
C ASP A 55 -22.91 -15.50 -15.89
N ASP A 56 -22.68 -15.27 -17.18
CA ASP A 56 -21.34 -15.05 -17.74
C ASP A 56 -20.75 -13.72 -17.26
N TRP A 57 -21.56 -12.67 -17.23
CA TRP A 57 -21.15 -11.41 -16.63
C TRP A 57 -20.83 -11.56 -15.15
N TRP A 58 -21.68 -12.25 -14.38
CA TRP A 58 -21.47 -12.48 -12.96
C TRP A 58 -20.16 -13.19 -12.69
N ARG A 59 -19.87 -14.25 -13.45
CA ARG A 59 -18.60 -14.98 -13.37
C ARG A 59 -17.41 -14.08 -13.71
N GLY A 60 -17.53 -13.26 -14.76
CA GLY A 60 -16.50 -12.32 -15.17
C GLY A 60 -16.22 -11.25 -14.11
N ALA A 61 -17.27 -10.60 -13.60
CA ALA A 61 -17.17 -9.56 -12.59
C ALA A 61 -16.65 -10.12 -11.25
N ALA A 62 -17.11 -11.30 -10.83
CA ALA A 62 -16.57 -11.98 -9.65
C ALA A 62 -15.08 -12.33 -9.80
N GLY A 63 -14.68 -12.78 -10.99
CA GLY A 63 -13.27 -13.04 -11.32
C GLY A 63 -12.42 -11.78 -11.27
N GLN A 64 -12.90 -10.67 -11.83
CA GLN A 64 -12.21 -9.38 -11.77
C GLN A 64 -12.08 -8.85 -10.34
N ARG A 65 -13.14 -8.97 -9.52
CA ARG A 65 -13.09 -8.65 -8.09
C ARG A 65 -12.01 -9.45 -7.37
N ALA A 66 -12.01 -10.78 -7.56
CA ALA A 66 -11.05 -11.66 -6.92
C ALA A 66 -9.61 -11.32 -7.33
N ALA A 67 -9.36 -11.06 -8.63
CA ALA A 67 -8.05 -10.69 -9.12
C ALA A 67 -7.57 -9.35 -8.56
N ALA A 68 -8.43 -8.33 -8.58
CA ALA A 68 -8.06 -6.99 -8.13
C ALA A 68 -7.82 -6.93 -6.61
N LEU A 69 -8.73 -7.52 -5.80
CA LEU A 69 -8.55 -7.60 -4.35
C LEU A 69 -7.35 -8.48 -3.98
N GLY A 70 -7.11 -9.58 -4.72
CA GLY A 70 -5.93 -10.43 -4.49
C GLY A 70 -4.60 -9.74 -4.78
N ALA A 71 -4.56 -8.86 -5.79
CA ALA A 71 -3.38 -8.03 -6.07
C ALA A 71 -3.12 -7.03 -4.93
N LEU A 72 -4.16 -6.39 -4.40
CA LEU A 72 -4.05 -5.49 -3.25
C LEU A 72 -3.62 -6.25 -1.99
N ASP A 73 -4.18 -7.43 -1.72
CA ASP A 73 -3.80 -8.27 -0.58
C ASP A 73 -2.32 -8.68 -0.65
N SER A 74 -1.84 -9.06 -1.85
CA SER A 74 -0.41 -9.35 -2.06
C SER A 74 0.48 -8.14 -1.79
N TRP A 75 0.03 -6.94 -2.14
CA TRP A 75 0.77 -5.71 -1.86
C TRP A 75 0.75 -5.35 -0.36
N VAL A 76 -0.38 -5.55 0.33
CA VAL A 76 -0.48 -5.43 1.80
C VAL A 76 0.54 -6.34 2.48
N ASP A 77 0.62 -7.61 2.07
CA ASP A 77 1.55 -8.57 2.67
C ASP A 77 3.01 -8.20 2.40
N ALA A 78 3.33 -7.73 1.19
CA ALA A 78 4.66 -7.22 0.86
C ALA A 78 5.05 -6.02 1.75
N CYS A 79 4.14 -5.05 1.93
CA CYS A 79 4.37 -3.91 2.82
C CYS A 79 4.55 -4.35 4.27
N ARG A 80 3.71 -5.26 4.78
CA ARG A 80 3.83 -5.79 6.14
C ARG A 80 5.15 -6.51 6.36
N HIS A 81 5.56 -7.35 5.40
CA HIS A 81 6.84 -8.06 5.48
C HIS A 81 8.02 -7.08 5.55
N LEU A 82 8.02 -6.06 4.70
CA LEU A 82 9.02 -4.99 4.72
C LEU A 82 9.05 -4.24 6.06
N LEU A 83 7.87 -3.92 6.63
CA LEU A 83 7.79 -3.29 7.94
C LEU A 83 8.24 -4.19 9.08
N LEU A 84 8.24 -5.51 8.93
CA LEU A 84 8.79 -6.42 9.93
C LEU A 84 10.31 -6.56 9.82
N SER A 85 10.87 -6.41 8.62
CA SER A 85 12.32 -6.52 8.38
C SER A 85 13.10 -5.23 8.62
N GLU A 86 12.43 -4.07 8.61
CA GLU A 86 13.09 -2.76 8.69
C GLU A 86 13.09 -2.14 10.10
N PRO A 87 14.24 -1.66 10.62
CA PRO A 87 14.29 -0.98 11.90
C PRO A 87 13.56 0.38 11.85
N VAL A 88 12.98 0.80 12.98
CA VAL A 88 12.28 2.10 13.11
C VAL A 88 13.23 3.28 12.95
N ARG A 89 14.48 3.13 13.42
CA ARG A 89 15.53 4.14 13.35
C ARG A 89 16.78 3.54 12.73
N VAL A 90 17.51 4.38 12.00
CA VAL A 90 18.81 4.07 11.38
C VAL A 90 19.81 5.16 11.74
N THR A 91 21.10 4.95 11.44
CA THR A 91 22.11 6.02 11.58
C THR A 91 21.87 7.12 10.54
N HIS A 92 22.35 8.34 10.78
CA HIS A 92 22.17 9.45 9.82
C HIS A 92 22.84 9.20 8.46
N ASP A 93 23.93 8.43 8.46
CA ASP A 93 24.68 8.09 7.25
C ASP A 93 24.02 6.96 6.45
N ASP A 94 23.05 6.24 7.04
CA ASP A 94 22.27 5.22 6.34
C ASP A 94 21.41 5.89 5.25
N PRO A 95 21.46 5.44 3.98
CA PRO A 95 20.63 5.97 2.91
C PRO A 95 19.13 5.97 3.22
N ARG A 96 18.67 5.01 4.03
CA ARG A 96 17.27 4.90 4.47
C ARG A 96 16.84 6.04 5.40
N ALA A 97 17.76 6.84 5.92
CA ALA A 97 17.43 8.07 6.65
C ALA A 97 16.91 9.19 5.71
N ARG A 98 17.08 9.04 4.39
CA ARG A 98 16.66 10.00 3.37
C ARG A 98 15.36 9.56 2.71
N HIS A 99 14.53 10.51 2.29
CA HIS A 99 13.31 10.18 1.55
C HIS A 99 13.66 9.47 0.22
N PRO A 100 12.92 8.42 -0.17
CA PRO A 100 13.12 7.78 -1.46
C PRO A 100 12.87 8.78 -2.60
N GLY A 101 13.80 8.83 -3.54
CA GLY A 101 13.82 9.79 -4.64
C GLY A 101 15.23 10.01 -5.20
N PRO A 102 15.37 10.73 -6.32
CA PRO A 102 16.69 11.06 -6.85
C PRO A 102 17.51 11.81 -5.81
N ALA A 103 18.80 11.45 -5.70
CA ALA A 103 19.71 12.18 -4.84
C ALA A 103 19.71 13.67 -5.23
N PRO A 104 19.76 14.59 -4.27
CA PRO A 104 19.90 16.00 -4.58
C PRO A 104 21.18 16.21 -5.41
N ALA A 105 21.05 16.92 -6.53
CA ALA A 105 22.20 17.26 -7.36
C ALA A 105 23.28 17.94 -6.51
N PRO A 106 24.58 17.65 -6.73
CA PRO A 106 25.64 18.32 -6.02
C PRO A 106 25.47 19.83 -6.18
N ARG A 107 25.39 20.56 -5.07
CA ARG A 107 25.34 22.03 -5.11
C ARG A 107 26.61 22.51 -5.81
N ALA A 108 26.45 23.20 -6.93
CA ALA A 108 27.57 23.84 -7.62
C ALA A 108 28.30 24.76 -6.61
N GLY A 109 29.54 24.42 -6.26
CA GLY A 109 30.36 25.22 -5.35
C GLY A 109 31.13 24.49 -4.25
N GLN A 110 31.17 23.15 -4.22
CA GLN A 110 32.15 22.42 -3.41
C GLN A 110 33.16 21.72 -4.32
N GLN A 111 34.19 22.49 -4.71
CA GLN A 111 35.53 21.99 -5.02
C GLN A 111 36.49 22.64 -4.02
#